data_AF-A0A7S0BGF1-F1
#
_entry.id   AF-A0A7S0BGF1-F1
#
_cell.length_a   1.000
_cell.length_b   1.000
_cell.length_c   1.000
_cell.angle_alpha   90.00
_cell.angle_beta   90.00
_cell.angle_gamma   90.00
#
_symmetry.space_group_name_H-M   'P 1'
#
loop_
_entity.id
_entity.type
_entity.pdbx_description
1 polymer ?
#
loop_
_entity_poly.entity_id
_entity_poly.type
_entity_poly.pdbx_seq_one_letter_code
_entity_poly.pdbx_strand_id
1 'polypeptide(L)'
;ELKARLMGIYGDDQYEQILRGLFAAILRAVQAILSHFDAMMERYISVVNELIALTGAEKATRIVMDELWRLWPALPLRCVTYVDKLCTYQVLNPIDVINYLLSIDGLSKEEVVDKMEMSSVWELMRLLIGRQRSRVQSAKAEASNAARFAASATEAEADMASEKLEEAKLGVESVLEATRKMIWNAIGGLNVVHTTLSEGAEGSMEEAESGAQEKKKAVWEWRVLGFCKEVIRRNTSVVEANIGDFDEFLRSGPVEAKFRETIQSLKTLVLSDLTDPLT
;
A
#
# COMPACT_ATOMS: atom_id res chain seq x y z
N GLU A 1 5.16 -31.43 -1.99
CA GLU A 1 4.57 -32.69 -1.46
C GLU A 1 3.49 -32.44 -0.40
N LEU A 2 3.75 -31.66 0.65
CA LEU A 2 2.75 -31.26 1.66
C LEU A 2 1.58 -30.45 1.06
N LYS A 3 1.89 -29.47 0.18
CA LYS A 3 0.90 -28.71 -0.60
C LYS A 3 -0.03 -29.60 -1.44
N ALA A 4 0.51 -30.66 -2.05
CA ALA A 4 -0.27 -31.60 -2.87
C ALA A 4 -1.12 -32.56 -2.03
N ARG A 5 -0.62 -32.95 -0.84
CA ARG A 5 -1.40 -33.73 0.14
C ARG A 5 -2.52 -32.93 0.77
N LEU A 6 -2.29 -31.65 1.05
CA LEU A 6 -3.32 -30.77 1.60
C LEU A 6 -4.37 -30.47 0.52
N MET A 7 -3.99 -29.98 -0.67
CA MET A 7 -4.96 -29.63 -1.74
C MET A 7 -5.76 -30.83 -2.28
N GLY A 8 -5.34 -32.07 -2.02
CA GLY A 8 -6.11 -33.28 -2.34
C GLY A 8 -7.15 -33.69 -1.29
N ILE A 9 -7.12 -33.09 -0.09
CA ILE A 9 -7.96 -33.47 1.06
C ILE A 9 -9.00 -32.39 1.40
N TYR A 10 -8.69 -31.11 1.15
CA TYR A 10 -9.56 -30.00 1.51
C TYR A 10 -9.85 -29.12 0.29
N GLY A 11 -11.10 -28.67 0.14
CA GLY A 11 -11.48 -27.68 -0.88
C GLY A 11 -10.98 -26.28 -0.53
N ASP A 12 -10.86 -25.39 -1.51
CA ASP A 12 -10.31 -24.03 -1.33
C ASP A 12 -10.95 -23.27 -0.15
N ASP A 13 -12.28 -23.38 0.02
CA ASP A 13 -13.04 -22.74 1.10
C ASP A 13 -12.63 -23.19 2.52
N GLN A 14 -12.08 -24.40 2.67
CA GLN A 14 -11.71 -24.92 4.00
C GLN A 14 -10.44 -24.28 4.54
N TYR A 15 -9.47 -23.93 3.68
CA TYR A 15 -8.28 -23.19 4.12
C TYR A 15 -8.61 -21.81 4.64
N GLU A 16 -9.61 -21.17 4.03
CA GLU A 16 -10.08 -19.84 4.44
C GLU A 16 -10.71 -19.87 5.81
N GLN A 17 -11.53 -20.88 6.07
CA GLN A 17 -12.14 -21.10 7.38
C GLN A 17 -11.09 -21.38 8.45
N ILE A 18 -10.07 -22.19 8.12
CA ILE A 18 -8.95 -22.49 9.02
C ILE A 18 -8.15 -21.21 9.32
N LEU A 19 -7.77 -20.46 8.28
CA LEU A 19 -7.03 -19.20 8.41
C LEU A 19 -7.82 -18.19 9.25
N ARG A 20 -9.10 -18.02 8.95
CA ARG A 20 -10.01 -17.13 9.69
C ARG A 20 -10.12 -17.55 11.17
N GLY A 21 -10.32 -18.83 11.43
CA GLY A 21 -10.39 -19.39 12.78
C GLY A 21 -9.09 -19.18 13.57
N LEU A 22 -7.94 -19.43 12.93
CA LEU A 22 -6.62 -19.24 13.52
C LEU A 22 -6.38 -17.77 13.86
N PHE A 23 -6.61 -16.85 12.92
CA PHE A 23 -6.42 -15.41 13.18
C PHE A 23 -7.37 -14.89 14.24
N ALA A 24 -8.65 -15.28 14.21
CA ALA A 24 -9.60 -14.92 15.25
C ALA A 24 -9.14 -15.43 16.64
N ALA A 25 -8.56 -16.64 16.72
CA ALA A 25 -8.01 -17.17 17.97
C ALA A 25 -6.77 -16.41 18.44
N ILE A 26 -5.81 -16.16 17.54
CA ILE A 26 -4.59 -15.39 17.84
C ILE A 26 -4.96 -13.99 18.33
N LEU A 27 -5.79 -13.25 17.57
CA LEU A 27 -6.17 -11.87 17.89
C LEU A 27 -6.94 -11.76 19.21
N ARG A 28 -7.76 -12.76 19.56
CA ARG A 28 -8.42 -12.84 20.87
C ARG A 28 -7.43 -13.13 22.00
N ALA A 29 -6.48 -14.05 21.79
CA ALA A 29 -5.47 -14.38 22.80
C ALA A 29 -4.55 -13.19 23.13
N VAL A 30 -4.34 -12.29 22.17
CA VAL A 30 -3.40 -11.15 22.30
C VAL A 30 -4.10 -9.81 22.60
N GLN A 31 -5.39 -9.84 22.90
CA GLN A 31 -6.25 -8.65 23.03
C GLN A 31 -5.75 -7.63 24.07
N ALA A 32 -5.03 -8.08 25.10
CA ALA A 32 -4.58 -7.23 26.20
C ALA A 32 -3.25 -6.51 25.93
N ILE A 33 -2.24 -7.19 25.36
CA ILE A 33 -0.86 -6.69 25.32
C ILE A 33 -0.20 -7.00 23.97
N LEU A 34 0.37 -5.97 23.33
CA LEU A 34 0.99 -6.08 22.00
C LEU A 34 2.22 -7.00 21.97
N SER A 35 2.96 -7.16 23.07
CA SER A 35 4.09 -8.11 23.14
C SER A 35 3.65 -9.57 23.11
N HIS A 36 2.42 -9.88 23.55
CA HIS A 36 1.88 -11.24 23.41
C HIS A 36 1.63 -11.58 21.94
N PHE A 37 1.36 -10.57 21.11
CA PHE A 37 1.24 -10.77 19.67
C PHE A 37 2.54 -11.22 19.04
N ASP A 38 3.67 -10.59 19.39
CA ASP A 38 4.98 -11.01 18.87
C ASP A 38 5.28 -12.45 19.25
N ALA A 39 5.04 -12.81 20.52
CA ALA A 39 5.25 -14.17 21.00
C ALA A 39 4.34 -15.20 20.29
N MET A 40 3.10 -14.84 19.93
CA MET A 40 2.22 -15.71 19.15
C MET A 40 2.65 -15.80 17.69
N MET A 41 3.04 -14.69 17.08
CA MET A 41 3.52 -14.69 15.70
C MET A 41 4.80 -15.52 15.58
N GLU A 42 5.78 -15.36 16.46
CA GLU A 42 7.01 -16.18 16.45
C GLU A 42 6.73 -17.68 16.51
N ARG A 43 5.70 -18.10 17.25
CA ARG A 43 5.32 -19.52 17.39
C ARG A 43 4.57 -20.05 16.18
N TYR A 44 3.71 -19.24 15.57
CA TYR A 44 2.77 -19.71 14.55
C TYR A 44 3.05 -19.18 13.13
N ILE A 45 4.08 -18.34 12.93
CA ILE A 45 4.37 -17.70 11.64
C ILE A 45 4.53 -18.70 10.50
N SER A 46 5.17 -19.84 10.75
CA SER A 46 5.35 -20.88 9.72
C SER A 46 4.01 -21.46 9.26
N VAL A 47 3.10 -21.75 10.19
CA VAL A 47 1.76 -22.27 9.89
C VAL A 47 0.92 -21.21 9.20
N VAL A 48 1.00 -19.97 9.67
CA VAL A 48 0.33 -18.82 9.06
C VAL A 48 0.76 -18.63 7.61
N ASN A 49 2.07 -18.64 7.34
CA ASN A 49 2.61 -18.48 5.99
C ASN A 49 2.24 -19.65 5.06
N GLU A 50 2.18 -20.88 5.58
CA GLU A 50 1.70 -22.03 4.81
C GLU A 50 0.23 -21.88 4.43
N LEU A 51 -0.62 -21.47 5.39
CA LEU A 51 -2.04 -21.22 5.13
C LEU A 51 -2.24 -20.07 4.13
N ILE A 52 -1.46 -19.00 4.22
CA ILE A 52 -1.49 -17.90 3.26
C ILE A 52 -1.11 -18.37 1.86
N ALA A 53 -0.07 -19.21 1.73
CA ALA A 53 0.35 -19.76 0.46
C ALA A 53 -0.68 -20.72 -0.17
N LEU A 54 -1.53 -21.34 0.65
CA LEU A 54 -2.63 -22.20 0.22
C LEU A 54 -3.89 -21.41 -0.15
N THR A 55 -4.24 -20.38 0.63
CA THR A 55 -5.40 -19.51 0.38
C THR A 55 -5.17 -18.49 -0.75
N GLY A 56 -3.92 -18.11 -0.99
CA GLY A 56 -3.56 -17.02 -1.89
C GLY A 56 -3.43 -15.69 -1.13
N ALA A 57 -2.38 -14.92 -1.45
CA ALA A 57 -1.96 -13.75 -0.68
C ALA A 57 -3.05 -12.65 -0.56
N GLU A 58 -3.72 -12.33 -1.67
CA GLU A 58 -4.77 -11.30 -1.68
C GLU A 58 -5.99 -11.72 -0.85
N LYS A 59 -6.46 -12.96 -1.03
CA LYS A 59 -7.61 -13.51 -0.30
C LYS A 59 -7.31 -13.65 1.19
N ALA A 60 -6.11 -14.12 1.52
CA ALA A 60 -5.64 -14.20 2.89
C ALA A 60 -5.55 -12.81 3.54
N THR A 61 -5.04 -11.81 2.82
CA THR A 61 -5.01 -10.41 3.29
C THR A 61 -6.42 -9.92 3.61
N ARG A 62 -7.40 -10.16 2.73
CA ARG A 62 -8.80 -9.81 2.98
C ARG A 62 -9.33 -10.46 4.26
N ILE A 63 -9.11 -11.77 4.44
CA ILE A 63 -9.54 -12.51 5.63
C ILE A 63 -8.92 -11.90 6.91
N VAL A 64 -7.61 -11.67 6.91
CA VAL A 64 -6.89 -11.15 8.09
C VAL A 64 -7.33 -9.73 8.42
N MET A 65 -7.48 -8.88 7.40
CA MET A 65 -7.94 -7.50 7.58
C MET A 65 -9.37 -7.45 8.10
N ASP A 66 -10.28 -8.26 7.56
CA ASP A 66 -11.67 -8.36 8.03
C ASP A 66 -11.71 -8.76 9.51
N GLU A 67 -10.90 -9.74 9.93
CA GLU A 67 -10.85 -10.17 11.33
C GLU A 67 -10.32 -9.09 12.27
N LEU A 68 -9.33 -8.31 11.84
CA LEU A 68 -8.80 -7.17 12.62
C LEU A 68 -9.87 -6.09 12.84
N TRP A 69 -10.52 -5.65 11.76
CA TRP A 69 -11.53 -4.60 11.82
C TRP A 69 -12.79 -5.05 12.57
N ARG A 70 -13.16 -6.34 12.45
CA ARG A 70 -14.26 -6.93 13.19
C ARG A 70 -14.00 -7.00 14.69
N LEU A 71 -12.76 -7.28 15.11
CA LEU A 71 -12.42 -7.41 16.52
C LEU A 71 -12.26 -6.05 17.21
N TRP A 72 -11.76 -5.04 16.49
CA TRP A 72 -11.46 -3.71 17.04
C TRP A 72 -12.07 -2.55 16.24
N PRO A 73 -13.40 -2.55 15.99
CA PRO A 73 -14.04 -1.49 15.21
C PRO A 73 -13.90 -0.12 15.87
N ALA A 74 -13.88 -0.08 17.21
CA ALA A 74 -13.75 1.15 17.99
C ALA A 74 -12.29 1.59 18.26
N LEU A 75 -11.30 0.78 17.87
CA LEU A 75 -9.87 1.04 18.14
C LEU A 75 -9.06 1.02 16.84
N PRO A 76 -9.33 1.93 15.90
CA PRO A 76 -8.72 1.88 14.57
C PRO A 76 -7.19 2.04 14.58
N LEU A 77 -6.63 2.82 15.51
CA LEU A 77 -5.17 2.94 15.69
C LEU A 77 -4.52 1.62 16.13
N ARG A 78 -5.25 0.80 16.88
CA ARG A 78 -4.80 -0.55 17.25
C ARG A 78 -4.73 -1.41 15.98
N CYS A 79 -5.74 -1.38 15.12
CA CYS A 79 -5.69 -2.07 13.83
C CYS A 79 -4.47 -1.65 13.01
N VAL A 80 -4.18 -0.34 12.89
CA VAL A 80 -2.98 0.16 12.20
C VAL A 80 -1.71 -0.51 12.75
N THR A 81 -1.56 -0.58 14.08
CA THR A 81 -0.39 -1.18 14.74
C THR A 81 -0.25 -2.68 14.43
N TYR A 82 -1.35 -3.43 14.44
CA TYR A 82 -1.31 -4.86 14.16
C TYR A 82 -1.02 -5.15 12.68
N VAL A 83 -1.65 -4.41 11.77
CA VAL A 83 -1.35 -4.52 10.33
C VAL A 83 0.13 -4.22 10.07
N ASP A 84 0.65 -3.18 10.72
CA ASP A 84 2.06 -2.80 10.61
C ASP A 84 3.02 -3.93 11.02
N LYS A 85 2.72 -4.62 12.13
CA LYS A 85 3.47 -5.79 12.57
C LYS A 85 3.33 -6.97 11.61
N LEU A 86 2.13 -7.24 11.13
CA LEU A 86 1.89 -8.33 10.18
C LEU A 86 2.64 -8.12 8.86
N CYS A 87 2.77 -6.87 8.40
CA CYS A 87 3.65 -6.51 7.29
C CYS A 87 5.13 -6.73 7.62
N THR A 88 5.57 -6.42 8.86
CA THR A 88 6.95 -6.70 9.30
C THR A 88 7.26 -8.20 9.30
N TYR A 89 6.31 -9.03 9.75
CA TYR A 89 6.42 -10.50 9.74
C TYR A 89 6.24 -11.12 8.35
N GLN A 90 6.05 -10.31 7.29
CA GLN A 90 5.78 -10.75 5.93
C GLN A 90 4.52 -11.63 5.79
N VAL A 91 3.59 -11.51 6.74
CA VAL A 91 2.27 -12.15 6.68
C VAL A 91 1.40 -11.41 5.69
N LEU A 92 1.42 -10.07 5.77
CA LEU A 92 0.67 -9.21 4.87
C LEU A 92 1.62 -8.53 3.90
N ASN A 93 1.26 -8.54 2.63
CA ASN A 93 1.91 -7.72 1.63
C ASN A 93 1.32 -6.30 1.70
N PRO A 94 2.15 -5.26 1.90
CA PRO A 94 1.66 -3.88 1.97
C PRO A 94 0.83 -3.44 0.74
N ILE A 95 1.12 -3.98 -0.44
CA ILE A 95 0.36 -3.67 -1.66
C ILE A 95 -1.07 -4.22 -1.54
N ASP A 96 -1.22 -5.47 -1.11
CA ASP A 96 -2.53 -6.11 -0.95
C ASP A 96 -3.35 -5.43 0.16
N VAL A 97 -2.68 -4.92 1.20
CA VAL A 97 -3.31 -4.11 2.24
C VAL A 97 -3.83 -2.79 1.67
N ILE A 98 -3.05 -2.08 0.85
CA ILE A 98 -3.50 -0.85 0.19
C ILE A 98 -4.69 -1.15 -0.72
N ASN A 99 -4.63 -2.24 -1.49
CA ASN A 99 -5.74 -2.67 -2.35
C ASN A 99 -7.01 -2.96 -1.52
N TYR A 100 -6.89 -3.63 -0.37
CA TYR A 100 -8.01 -3.84 0.55
C TYR A 100 -8.60 -2.52 1.07
N LEU A 101 -7.75 -1.56 1.46
CA LEU A 101 -8.19 -0.25 1.94
C LEU A 101 -8.91 0.56 0.87
N LEU A 102 -8.52 0.42 -0.40
CA LEU A 102 -9.12 1.11 -1.53
C LEU A 102 -10.23 0.30 -2.23
N SER A 103 -10.45 -0.96 -1.84
CA SER A 103 -11.53 -1.80 -2.35
C SER A 103 -12.88 -1.19 -1.98
N ILE A 104 -13.72 -0.97 -2.98
CA ILE A 104 -15.08 -0.44 -2.85
C ILE A 104 -16.15 -1.40 -3.37
N ASP A 105 -15.75 -2.58 -3.83
CA ASP A 105 -16.67 -3.60 -4.35
C ASP A 105 -17.72 -3.98 -3.31
N GLY A 106 -19.00 -3.86 -3.69
CA GLY A 106 -20.13 -4.21 -2.83
C GLY A 106 -20.47 -3.20 -1.73
N LEU A 107 -19.82 -2.02 -1.70
CA LEU A 107 -20.17 -0.94 -0.79
C LEU A 107 -21.15 0.05 -1.42
N SER A 108 -22.07 0.59 -0.62
CA SER A 108 -22.88 1.76 -1.01
C SER A 108 -22.01 3.01 -1.11
N LYS A 109 -22.52 4.06 -1.77
CA LYS A 109 -21.79 5.32 -1.90
C LYS A 109 -21.47 5.94 -0.54
N GLU A 110 -22.43 5.89 0.38
CA GLU A 110 -22.31 6.37 1.76
C GLU A 110 -21.22 5.59 2.52
N GLU A 111 -21.19 4.27 2.38
CA GLU A 111 -20.16 3.42 3.01
C GLU A 111 -18.76 3.73 2.46
N VAL A 112 -18.65 4.01 1.16
CA VAL A 112 -17.37 4.45 0.57
C VAL A 112 -16.94 5.81 1.13
N VAL A 113 -17.86 6.77 1.27
CA VAL A 113 -17.55 8.07 1.88
C VAL A 113 -17.10 7.90 3.32
N ASP A 114 -17.84 7.15 4.14
CA ASP A 114 -17.50 6.88 5.54
C ASP A 114 -16.10 6.28 5.66
N LYS A 115 -15.79 5.26 4.84
CA LYS A 115 -14.46 4.63 4.76
C LYS A 115 -13.37 5.65 4.41
N MET A 116 -13.62 6.52 3.42
CA MET A 116 -12.68 7.57 3.01
C MET A 116 -12.56 8.72 4.02
N GLU A 117 -13.47 8.86 4.97
CA GLU A 117 -13.37 9.84 6.05
C GLU A 117 -12.65 9.27 7.30
N MET A 118 -12.48 7.96 7.41
CA MET A 118 -11.72 7.33 8.50
C MET A 118 -10.23 7.69 8.47
N SER A 119 -9.72 8.35 9.52
CA SER A 119 -8.29 8.75 9.61
C SER A 119 -7.33 7.57 9.49
N SER A 120 -7.70 6.42 10.07
CA SER A 120 -6.87 5.22 10.11
C SER A 120 -6.58 4.61 8.75
N VAL A 121 -7.49 4.75 7.78
CA VAL A 121 -7.27 4.31 6.40
C VAL A 121 -6.07 5.05 5.82
N TRP A 122 -6.07 6.37 5.95
CA TRP A 122 -4.99 7.23 5.44
C TRP A 122 -3.69 7.05 6.21
N GLU A 123 -3.76 6.97 7.54
CA GLU A 123 -2.58 6.74 8.38
C GLU A 123 -1.89 5.42 8.05
N LEU A 124 -2.65 4.34 7.85
CA LEU A 124 -2.12 3.05 7.46
C LEU A 124 -1.47 3.12 6.07
N MET A 125 -2.12 3.73 5.08
CA MET A 125 -1.52 3.90 3.75
C MET A 125 -0.23 4.75 3.82
N ARG A 126 -0.21 5.86 4.57
CA ARG A 126 1.00 6.67 4.79
C ARG A 126 2.12 5.87 5.42
N LEU A 127 1.79 5.05 6.42
CA LEU A 127 2.76 4.22 7.14
C LEU A 127 3.40 3.19 6.20
N LEU A 128 2.59 2.48 5.41
CA LEU A 128 3.07 1.45 4.48
C LEU A 128 3.95 2.05 3.36
N ILE A 129 3.49 3.12 2.72
CA ILE A 129 4.27 3.82 1.68
C ILE A 129 5.54 4.44 2.30
N GLY A 130 5.42 5.03 3.49
CA GLY A 130 6.55 5.62 4.22
C GLY A 130 7.64 4.61 4.53
N ARG A 131 7.27 3.39 4.98
CA ARG A 131 8.20 2.28 5.20
C ARG A 131 8.89 1.83 3.93
N GLN A 132 8.14 1.71 2.84
CA GLN A 132 8.71 1.32 1.56
C GLN A 132 9.72 2.36 1.05
N ARG A 133 9.44 3.65 1.24
CA ARG A 133 10.40 4.73 0.99
C ARG A 133 11.64 4.63 1.88
N SER A 134 11.49 4.32 3.16
CA SER A 134 12.65 4.09 4.05
C SER A 134 13.51 2.92 3.58
N ARG A 135 12.91 1.84 3.06
CA ARG A 135 13.65 0.72 2.45
C ARG A 135 14.46 1.16 1.23
N VAL A 136 13.91 2.03 0.37
CA VAL A 136 14.67 2.62 -0.75
C VAL A 136 15.89 3.39 -0.24
N GLN A 137 15.72 4.20 0.80
CA GLN A 137 16.83 4.98 1.38
C GLN A 137 17.91 4.05 1.95
N SER A 138 17.52 2.99 2.67
CA SER A 138 18.46 1.99 3.19
C SER A 138 19.20 1.26 2.08
N ALA A 139 18.50 0.80 1.04
CA ALA A 139 19.12 0.12 -0.11
C ALA A 139 20.10 1.04 -0.86
N LYS A 140 19.75 2.32 -1.06
CA LYS A 140 20.65 3.32 -1.67
C LYS A 140 21.89 3.57 -0.81
N ALA A 141 21.74 3.62 0.50
CA ALA A 141 22.87 3.76 1.42
C ALA A 141 23.80 2.54 1.38
N GLU A 142 23.23 1.33 1.30
CA GLU A 142 23.97 0.08 1.13
C GLU A 142 24.75 0.05 -0.19
N ALA A 143 24.11 0.39 -1.31
CA ALA A 143 24.77 0.49 -2.61
C ALA A 143 25.87 1.55 -2.64
N SER A 144 25.67 2.69 -1.98
CA SER A 144 26.71 3.73 -1.83
C SER A 144 27.91 3.22 -1.03
N ASN A 145 27.68 2.48 0.06
CA ASN A 145 28.74 1.87 0.84
C ASN A 145 29.48 0.78 0.05
N ALA A 146 28.76 -0.04 -0.71
CA ALA A 146 29.36 -1.04 -1.60
C ALA A 146 30.21 -0.38 -2.70
N ALA A 147 29.75 0.74 -3.27
CA ALA A 147 30.50 1.50 -4.27
C ALA A 147 31.80 2.08 -3.69
N ARG A 148 31.75 2.58 -2.45
CA ARG A 148 32.95 3.05 -1.73
C ARG A 148 33.92 1.90 -1.45
N PHE A 149 33.42 0.74 -1.04
CA PHE A 149 34.24 -0.46 -0.83
C PHE A 149 34.93 -0.89 -2.13
N ALA A 150 34.20 -0.96 -3.23
CA ALA A 150 34.74 -1.27 -4.56
C ALA A 150 35.80 -0.26 -5.04
N ALA A 151 35.60 1.04 -4.78
CA ALA A 151 36.56 2.07 -5.15
C ALA A 151 37.88 2.00 -4.35
N SER A 152 37.86 1.41 -3.15
CA SER A 152 39.03 1.25 -2.29
C SER A 152 39.61 -0.17 -2.27
N ALA A 153 39.03 -1.09 -3.05
CA ALA A 153 39.41 -2.50 -3.04
C ALA A 153 40.80 -2.69 -3.64
N THR A 154 41.58 -3.61 -3.05
CA THR A 154 42.85 -4.06 -3.64
C THR A 154 42.60 -5.00 -4.82
N GLU A 155 43.62 -5.26 -5.64
CA GLU A 155 43.51 -6.18 -6.79
C GLU A 155 43.03 -7.59 -6.39
N ALA A 156 43.40 -8.05 -5.19
CA ALA A 156 42.95 -9.34 -4.64
C ALA A 156 41.48 -9.35 -4.17
N GLU A 157 40.88 -8.16 -3.95
CA GLU A 157 39.51 -7.98 -3.45
C GLU A 157 38.56 -7.46 -4.53
N ALA A 158 39.08 -7.12 -5.71
CA ALA A 158 38.34 -6.47 -6.78
C ALA A 158 37.11 -7.26 -7.22
N ASP A 159 37.24 -8.59 -7.39
CA ASP A 159 36.14 -9.45 -7.81
C ASP A 159 35.01 -9.48 -6.76
N MET A 160 35.36 -9.66 -5.47
CA MET A 160 34.40 -9.66 -4.36
C MET A 160 33.72 -8.30 -4.20
N ALA A 161 34.45 -7.21 -4.38
CA ALA A 161 33.92 -5.87 -4.24
C ALA A 161 33.00 -5.50 -5.41
N SER A 162 33.32 -5.97 -6.62
CA SER A 162 32.46 -5.85 -7.80
C SER A 162 31.16 -6.63 -7.62
N GLU A 163 31.23 -7.88 -7.15
CA GLU A 163 30.06 -8.72 -6.87
C GLU A 163 29.12 -8.05 -5.85
N LYS A 164 29.66 -7.59 -4.71
CA LYS A 164 28.87 -6.87 -3.69
C LYS A 164 28.23 -5.59 -4.20
N LEU A 165 28.93 -4.83 -5.06
CA LEU A 165 28.38 -3.63 -5.67
C LEU A 165 27.22 -3.98 -6.59
N GLU A 166 27.34 -5.05 -7.37
CA GLU A 166 26.30 -5.48 -8.28
C GLU A 166 25.06 -6.01 -7.53
N GLU A 167 25.26 -6.82 -6.50
CA GLU A 167 24.18 -7.27 -5.61
C GLU A 167 23.43 -6.07 -4.98
N ALA A 168 24.16 -5.07 -4.50
CA ALA A 168 23.55 -3.90 -3.89
C ALA A 168 22.76 -3.05 -4.91
N LYS A 169 23.24 -2.93 -6.16
CA LYS A 169 22.50 -2.25 -7.24
C LYS A 169 21.21 -3.01 -7.60
N LEU A 170 21.27 -4.32 -7.76
CA LEU A 170 20.09 -5.16 -8.00
C LEU A 170 19.09 -5.05 -6.84
N GLY A 171 19.58 -4.97 -5.60
CA GLY A 171 18.76 -4.70 -4.42
C GLY A 171 18.04 -3.35 -4.50
N VAL A 172 18.74 -2.28 -4.90
CA VAL A 172 18.14 -0.95 -5.11
C VAL A 172 17.06 -1.00 -6.18
N GLU A 173 17.33 -1.61 -7.33
CA GLU A 173 16.36 -1.73 -8.42
C GLU A 173 15.10 -2.49 -7.99
N SER A 174 15.27 -3.63 -7.32
CA SER A 174 14.15 -4.44 -6.80
C SER A 174 13.27 -3.65 -5.81
N VAL A 175 13.88 -2.91 -4.90
CA VAL A 175 13.14 -2.10 -3.92
C VAL A 175 12.47 -0.89 -4.58
N LEU A 176 13.12 -0.24 -5.55
CA LEU A 176 12.51 0.83 -6.34
C LEU A 176 11.30 0.32 -7.12
N GLU A 177 11.40 -0.85 -7.74
CA GLU A 177 10.31 -1.48 -8.47
C GLU A 177 9.11 -1.79 -7.57
N ALA A 178 9.36 -2.37 -6.39
CA ALA A 178 8.30 -2.62 -5.41
C ALA A 178 7.64 -1.31 -4.93
N THR A 179 8.43 -0.25 -4.74
CA THR A 179 7.94 1.07 -4.36
C THR A 179 7.06 1.68 -5.45
N ARG A 180 7.51 1.57 -6.71
CA ARG A 180 6.78 2.01 -7.89
C ARG A 180 5.43 1.33 -7.99
N LYS A 181 5.39 0.00 -7.94
CA LYS A 181 4.14 -0.77 -7.95
C LYS A 181 3.18 -0.35 -6.84
N MET A 182 3.70 -0.14 -5.63
CA MET A 182 2.89 0.31 -4.49
C MET A 182 2.27 1.69 -4.71
N ILE A 183 3.03 2.64 -5.22
CA ILE A 183 2.56 4.00 -5.52
C ILE A 183 1.49 3.96 -6.61
N TRP A 184 1.72 3.22 -7.70
CA TRP A 184 0.76 3.13 -8.80
C TRP A 184 -0.53 2.41 -8.43
N ASN A 185 -0.45 1.34 -7.63
CA ASN A 185 -1.65 0.70 -7.12
C ASN A 185 -2.46 1.63 -6.20
N ALA A 186 -1.78 2.41 -5.35
CA ALA A 186 -2.46 3.38 -4.50
C ALA A 186 -3.17 4.47 -5.33
N ILE A 187 -2.47 5.06 -6.32
CA ILE A 187 -3.05 6.10 -7.19
C ILE A 187 -4.19 5.54 -8.05
N GLY A 188 -4.02 4.33 -8.58
CA GLY A 188 -5.04 3.60 -9.33
C GLY A 188 -6.31 3.37 -8.53
N GLY A 189 -6.19 2.82 -7.32
CA GLY A 189 -7.33 2.61 -6.43
C GLY A 189 -8.00 3.92 -6.03
N LEU A 190 -7.24 4.99 -5.79
CA LEU A 190 -7.79 6.32 -5.49
C LEU A 190 -8.53 6.92 -6.67
N ASN A 191 -8.09 6.69 -7.91
CA ASN A 191 -8.84 7.09 -9.10
C ASN A 191 -10.19 6.36 -9.19
N VAL A 192 -10.21 5.06 -8.90
CA VAL A 192 -11.46 4.27 -8.89
C VAL A 192 -12.44 4.80 -7.84
N VAL A 193 -11.96 5.07 -6.62
CA VAL A 193 -12.74 5.70 -5.55
C VAL A 193 -13.28 7.06 -5.99
N HIS A 194 -12.41 7.93 -6.54
CA HIS A 194 -12.79 9.27 -6.95
C HIS A 194 -13.86 9.25 -8.04
N THR A 195 -13.67 8.42 -9.07
CA THR A 195 -14.59 8.27 -10.19
C THR A 195 -15.96 7.81 -9.71
N THR A 196 -16.00 6.76 -8.89
CA THR A 196 -17.25 6.20 -8.33
C THR A 196 -18.03 7.24 -7.51
N LEU A 197 -17.34 8.04 -6.68
CA LEU A 197 -18.01 9.04 -5.85
C LEU A 197 -18.45 10.27 -6.65
N SER A 198 -17.76 10.59 -7.75
CA SER A 198 -18.03 11.77 -8.60
C SER A 198 -19.17 11.53 -9.59
N GLU A 199 -19.23 10.36 -10.24
CA GLU A 199 -20.32 10.01 -11.17
C GLU A 199 -21.69 10.04 -10.48
N GLY A 200 -21.76 9.64 -9.21
CA GLY A 200 -22.99 9.73 -8.43
C GLY A 200 -23.35 11.13 -7.93
N ALA A 201 -22.52 12.16 -8.17
CA ALA A 201 -22.79 13.55 -7.75
C ALA A 201 -23.43 14.38 -8.87
N GLU A 202 -23.18 14.03 -10.14
CA GLU A 202 -23.77 14.71 -11.30
C GLU A 202 -25.26 14.37 -11.48
N GLY A 203 -25.68 13.16 -11.09
CA GLY A 203 -27.09 12.73 -11.15
C GLY A 203 -28.03 13.32 -10.09
N SER A 204 -27.51 14.00 -9.06
CA SER A 204 -28.34 14.64 -8.01
C SER A 204 -28.45 16.17 -8.17
N MET A 205 -27.87 16.72 -9.24
CA MET A 205 -27.74 18.17 -9.42
C MET A 205 -28.92 18.81 -10.17
N GLU A 206 -29.84 18.01 -10.71
CA GLU A 206 -31.07 18.51 -11.38
C GLU A 206 -32.21 18.89 -10.42
N GLU A 207 -32.11 18.61 -9.10
CA GLU A 207 -33.21 18.88 -8.16
C GLU A 207 -32.92 19.93 -7.06
N ALA A 208 -31.81 20.67 -7.12
CA ALA A 208 -31.45 21.61 -6.04
C ALA A 208 -31.22 23.06 -6.52
N GLU A 209 -32.23 23.67 -7.14
CA GLU A 209 -32.37 25.12 -7.13
C GLU A 209 -32.85 25.61 -5.76
N SER A 210 -31.94 25.88 -4.83
CA SER A 210 -32.18 26.80 -3.70
C SER A 210 -30.93 26.96 -2.82
N GLY A 211 -30.33 28.15 -2.87
CA GLY A 211 -29.82 28.84 -1.68
C GLY A 211 -28.60 28.26 -0.95
N ALA A 212 -27.43 28.85 -1.21
CA ALA A 212 -26.32 28.96 -0.25
C ALA A 212 -25.62 27.66 0.21
N GLN A 213 -25.64 26.60 -0.59
CA GLN A 213 -24.72 25.46 -0.47
C GLN A 213 -23.47 25.69 -1.34
N GLU A 214 -22.79 26.80 -1.10
CA GLU A 214 -21.48 27.09 -1.67
C GLU A 214 -20.50 25.99 -1.22
N LYS A 215 -20.22 25.04 -2.12
CA LYS A 215 -18.94 24.32 -2.28
C LYS A 215 -18.21 23.94 -0.98
N LYS A 216 -18.87 23.31 -0.01
CA LYS A 216 -18.13 22.42 0.90
C LYS A 216 -17.60 21.28 0.04
N LYS A 217 -16.36 21.39 -0.44
CA LYS A 217 -15.63 20.25 -1.00
C LYS A 217 -15.82 19.10 -0.01
N ALA A 218 -16.39 18.00 -0.48
CA ALA A 218 -16.64 16.87 0.37
C ALA A 218 -15.30 16.42 0.98
N VAL A 219 -15.27 16.15 2.29
CA VAL A 219 -14.01 15.93 3.03
C VAL A 219 -13.23 14.76 2.40
N TRP A 220 -13.93 13.73 1.94
CA TRP A 220 -13.35 12.61 1.20
C TRP A 220 -12.58 13.06 -0.06
N GLU A 221 -13.08 14.03 -0.83
CA GLU A 221 -12.48 14.48 -2.08
C GLU A 221 -11.14 15.17 -1.79
N TRP A 222 -11.12 16.02 -0.77
CA TRP A 222 -9.88 16.66 -0.31
C TRP A 222 -8.86 15.62 0.18
N ARG A 223 -9.31 14.57 0.86
CA ARG A 223 -8.41 13.50 1.32
C ARG A 223 -7.85 12.66 0.18
N VAL A 224 -8.69 12.23 -0.78
CA VAL A 224 -8.27 11.45 -1.95
C VAL A 224 -7.25 12.22 -2.78
N LEU A 225 -7.59 13.44 -3.20
CA LEU A 225 -6.71 14.27 -4.02
C LEU A 225 -5.48 14.74 -3.23
N GLY A 226 -5.67 15.11 -1.95
CA GLY A 226 -4.60 15.53 -1.06
C GLY A 226 -3.60 14.41 -0.78
N PHE A 227 -4.06 13.18 -0.63
CA PHE A 227 -3.19 12.03 -0.46
C PHE A 227 -2.43 11.69 -1.74
N CYS A 228 -3.05 11.78 -2.92
CA CYS A 228 -2.33 11.63 -4.20
C CYS A 228 -1.19 12.67 -4.31
N LYS A 229 -1.48 13.94 -3.98
CA LYS A 229 -0.47 15.02 -3.91
C LYS A 229 0.67 14.65 -2.96
N GLU A 230 0.33 14.19 -1.77
CA GLU A 230 1.29 13.80 -0.75
C GLU A 230 2.19 12.65 -1.22
N VAL A 231 1.63 11.59 -1.80
CA VAL A 231 2.38 10.43 -2.29
C VAL A 231 3.33 10.81 -3.40
N ILE A 232 2.87 11.57 -4.39
CA ILE A 232 3.71 12.02 -5.51
C ILE A 232 4.86 12.88 -4.98
N ARG A 233 4.56 13.91 -4.17
CA ARG A 233 5.57 14.84 -3.64
C ARG A 233 6.61 14.16 -2.75
N ARG A 234 6.20 13.15 -1.96
CA ARG A 234 7.12 12.44 -1.05
C ARG A 234 7.99 11.39 -1.75
N ASN A 235 7.67 11.05 -3.01
CA ASN A 235 8.32 9.99 -3.78
C ASN A 235 8.76 10.48 -5.17
N THR A 236 9.06 11.78 -5.30
CA THR A 236 9.46 12.46 -6.53
C THR A 236 10.49 11.67 -7.35
N SER A 237 11.60 11.22 -6.76
CA SER A 237 12.63 10.44 -7.47
C SER A 237 12.13 9.13 -8.10
N VAL A 238 11.09 8.50 -7.52
CA VAL A 238 10.50 7.27 -8.07
C VAL A 238 9.54 7.62 -9.22
N VAL A 239 8.78 8.70 -9.06
CA VAL A 239 7.85 9.19 -10.08
C VAL A 239 8.60 9.68 -11.32
N GLU A 240 9.67 10.44 -11.16
CA GLU A 240 10.51 10.95 -12.25
C GLU A 240 11.12 9.83 -13.10
N ALA A 241 11.72 8.84 -12.43
CA ALA A 241 12.32 7.70 -13.10
C ALA A 241 11.31 6.88 -13.93
N ASN A 242 10.02 7.06 -13.69
CA ASN A 242 8.93 6.28 -14.30
C ASN A 242 7.84 7.20 -14.88
N ILE A 243 8.24 8.38 -15.37
CA ILE A 243 7.27 9.36 -15.88
C ILE A 243 6.52 8.86 -17.13
N GLY A 244 7.13 7.95 -17.90
CA GLY A 244 6.49 7.27 -19.02
C GLY A 244 5.30 6.42 -18.58
N ASP A 245 5.50 5.56 -17.58
CA ASP A 245 4.45 4.73 -16.99
C ASP A 245 3.33 5.58 -16.37
N PHE A 246 3.70 6.71 -15.76
CA PHE A 246 2.73 7.66 -15.22
C PHE A 246 1.86 8.30 -16.32
N ASP A 247 2.47 8.68 -17.44
CA ASP A 247 1.74 9.21 -18.58
C ASP A 247 0.85 8.16 -19.22
N GLU A 248 1.31 6.91 -19.32
CA GLU A 248 0.52 5.80 -19.82
C GLU A 248 -0.66 5.51 -18.88
N PHE A 249 -0.44 5.47 -17.57
CA PHE A 249 -1.51 5.32 -16.58
C PHE A 249 -2.59 6.39 -16.73
N LEU A 250 -2.19 7.66 -16.90
CA LEU A 250 -3.13 8.76 -17.14
C LEU A 250 -3.87 8.62 -18.47
N ARG A 251 -3.27 8.04 -19.51
CA ARG A 251 -3.89 7.90 -20.85
C ARG A 251 -4.77 6.66 -20.98
N SER A 252 -4.45 5.57 -20.29
CA SER A 252 -4.97 4.22 -20.57
C SER A 252 -6.23 3.82 -19.79
N GLY A 253 -6.73 4.66 -18.87
CA GLY A 253 -7.90 4.33 -18.05
C GLY A 253 -9.03 5.37 -18.07
N PRO A 254 -10.22 5.01 -17.54
CA PRO A 254 -11.26 5.97 -17.16
C PRO A 254 -10.74 6.76 -15.95
N VAL A 255 -9.86 7.71 -16.22
CA VAL A 255 -9.37 8.68 -15.23
C VAL A 255 -10.28 9.90 -15.35
N GLU A 256 -11.05 10.14 -14.29
CA GLU A 256 -11.95 11.29 -14.17
C GLU A 256 -11.15 12.60 -14.42
N ALA A 257 -11.78 13.56 -15.10
CA ALA A 257 -11.09 14.72 -15.66
C ALA A 257 -10.40 15.58 -14.59
N LYS A 258 -11.04 15.79 -13.44
CA LYS A 258 -10.49 16.57 -12.32
C LYS A 258 -9.38 15.83 -11.57
N PHE A 259 -9.48 14.50 -11.44
CA PHE A 259 -8.39 13.66 -10.94
C PHE A 259 -7.19 13.77 -11.88
N ARG A 260 -7.41 13.60 -13.19
CA ARG A 260 -6.38 13.75 -14.23
C ARG A 260 -5.73 15.13 -14.17
N GLU A 261 -6.50 16.21 -14.14
CA GLU A 261 -6.00 17.59 -14.08
C GLU A 261 -5.15 17.82 -12.82
N THR A 262 -5.60 17.31 -11.67
CA THR A 262 -4.86 17.41 -10.41
C THR A 262 -3.51 16.70 -10.52
N ILE A 263 -3.51 15.49 -11.07
CA ILE A 263 -2.32 14.66 -11.20
C ILE A 263 -1.36 15.23 -12.26
N GLN A 264 -1.87 15.77 -13.38
CA GLN A 264 -1.08 16.49 -14.39
C GLN A 264 -0.46 17.78 -13.84
N SER A 265 -1.21 18.56 -13.06
CA SER A 265 -0.69 19.77 -12.41
C SER A 265 0.47 19.45 -11.47
N LEU A 266 0.40 18.32 -10.77
CA LEU A 266 1.49 17.86 -9.91
C LEU A 266 2.70 17.40 -10.69
N LYS A 267 2.51 16.74 -11.83
CA LYS A 267 3.61 16.41 -12.73
C LYS A 267 4.34 17.68 -13.17
N THR A 268 3.61 18.71 -13.58
CA THR A 268 4.23 19.99 -13.96
C THR A 268 5.02 20.60 -12.81
N LEU A 269 4.49 20.55 -11.58
CA LEU A 269 5.15 21.08 -10.39
C LEU A 269 6.42 20.28 -10.01
N VAL A 270 6.33 18.95 -10.04
CA VAL A 270 7.46 18.06 -9.79
C VAL A 270 8.56 18.26 -10.84
N LEU A 271 8.20 18.43 -12.10
CA LEU A 271 9.15 18.68 -13.18
C LEU A 271 9.72 20.11 -13.16
N SER A 272 8.96 21.10 -12.66
CA SER A 272 9.43 22.49 -12.55
C SER A 272 10.39 22.72 -11.39
N ASP A 273 10.17 22.04 -10.25
CA ASP A 273 11.06 22.11 -9.08
C ASP A 273 12.48 21.54 -9.39
N LEU A 274 12.63 20.79 -10.47
CA LEU A 274 13.93 20.28 -10.98
C LEU A 274 14.67 21.28 -11.87
N THR A 275 13.98 22.26 -12.44
CA THR A 275 14.58 23.24 -13.35
C THR A 275 15.13 24.46 -12.63
N ASP A 276 14.97 24.57 -11.31
CA ASP A 276 15.51 25.65 -10.49
C ASP A 276 16.59 25.10 -9.54
N PRO A 277 17.88 25.12 -9.92
CA PRO A 277 18.97 24.54 -9.12
C PRO A 277 19.37 25.39 -7.90
N LEU A 278 18.49 26.32 -7.46
CA LEU A 278 18.80 27.32 -6.43
C LEU A 278 17.83 27.34 -5.23
N THR A 279 17.06 26.26 -5.00
CA THR A 279 16.38 26.03 -3.71
C THR A 279 16.73 24.67 -3.10
#